data_AF-A0A2V7FPK8-F1
#
_entry.id   AF-A0A2V7FPK8-F1
#
_cell.length_a   1.000
_cell.length_b   1.000
_cell.length_c   1.000
_cell.angle_alpha   90.00
_cell.angle_beta   90.00
_cell.angle_gamma   90.00
#
_symmetry.space_group_name_H-M   'P 1'
#
loop_
_entity.id
_entity.type
_entity.pdbx_description
1 polymer ?
#
loop_
_entity_poly.entity_id
_entity_poly.type
_entity_poly.pdbx_seq_one_letter_code
_entity_poly.pdbx_strand_id
1 'polypeptide(L)'
;EEVVERNEPLRAAAGDWWVAQRISRGVDAIGDEGWAHTGPQVIVDCTPLPLTARARLFRDGIDVVVPSIRRIPPPMQSPRAKTHNYLNLILADKEVKA
;
A
#
# COMPACT_ATOMS: atom_id res chain seq x y z
N GLU A 1 -17.95 -2.94 1.87
CA GLU A 1 -18.29 -3.33 3.26
C GLU A 1 -17.98 -4.79 3.51
N GLU A 2 -18.35 -5.68 2.59
CA GLU A 2 -18.12 -7.12 2.63
C GLU A 2 -16.79 -7.61 3.23
N VAL A 3 -15.63 -7.04 2.85
CA VAL A 3 -14.33 -7.47 3.42
C VAL A 3 -14.26 -7.20 4.92
N VAL A 4 -14.78 -6.08 5.40
CA VAL A 4 -14.79 -5.75 6.82
C VAL A 4 -15.76 -6.67 7.58
N GLU A 5 -16.97 -6.87 7.05
CA GLU A 5 -17.98 -7.74 7.66
C GLU A 5 -17.53 -9.19 7.76
N ARG A 6 -16.94 -9.73 6.68
CA ARG A 6 -16.40 -11.10 6.65
C ARG A 6 -15.30 -11.32 7.68
N ASN A 7 -14.53 -10.27 8.01
CA ASN A 7 -13.44 -10.34 8.96
C ASN A 7 -13.85 -9.92 10.38
N GLU A 8 -15.07 -9.41 10.60
CA GLU A 8 -15.57 -8.95 11.91
C GLU A 8 -15.26 -9.89 13.07
N PRO A 9 -15.42 -11.23 12.95
CA PRO A 9 -15.11 -12.15 14.05
C PRO A 9 -13.65 -12.09 14.53
N LEU A 10 -12.71 -11.59 13.70
CA LEU A 10 -11.30 -11.45 14.03
C LEU A 10 -10.97 -10.14 14.75
N ARG A 11 -11.89 -9.17 14.80
CA ARG A 11 -11.63 -7.80 15.28
C ARG A 11 -11.20 -7.76 16.75
N ALA A 12 -11.80 -8.61 17.58
CA ALA A 12 -11.46 -8.69 19.01
C ALA A 12 -9.98 -9.05 19.25
N ALA A 13 -9.39 -9.89 18.39
CA ALA A 13 -8.00 -10.29 18.50
C ALA A 13 -7.05 -9.38 17.70
N ALA A 14 -7.51 -8.84 16.57
CA ALA A 14 -6.69 -8.10 15.62
C ALA A 14 -6.66 -6.58 15.85
N GLY A 15 -7.67 -6.02 16.55
CA GLY A 15 -7.86 -4.58 16.73
C GLY A 15 -8.43 -3.89 15.48
N ASP A 16 -8.21 -2.57 15.40
CA ASP A 16 -8.63 -1.76 14.26
C ASP A 16 -7.88 -2.15 12.97
N TRP A 17 -8.48 -1.86 11.81
CA TRP A 17 -7.91 -2.21 10.52
C TRP A 17 -7.66 -0.99 9.63
N TRP A 18 -6.61 -1.08 8.82
CA TRP A 18 -6.62 -0.41 7.53
C TRP A 18 -7.43 -1.22 6.54
N VAL A 19 -8.20 -0.52 5.70
CA VAL A 19 -8.79 -1.09 4.50
C VAL A 19 -8.10 -0.45 3.30
N ALA A 20 -7.56 -1.26 2.40
CA ALA A 20 -6.97 -0.77 1.18
C ALA A 20 -7.68 -1.34 -0.05
N GLN A 21 -7.70 -0.54 -1.10
CA GLN A 21 -8.15 -0.94 -2.43
C GLN A 21 -6.98 -0.79 -3.39
N ARG A 22 -6.75 -1.81 -4.20
CA ARG A 22 -5.69 -1.85 -5.20
C ARG A 22 -6.32 -2.21 -6.52
N ILE A 23 -6.12 -1.36 -7.51
CA ILE A 23 -6.61 -1.58 -8.86
C ILE A 23 -5.39 -1.77 -9.75
N SER A 24 -5.33 -2.93 -10.41
CA SER A 24 -4.32 -3.21 -11.42
C SER A 24 -4.96 -3.18 -12.81
N ARG A 25 -4.13 -3.05 -13.84
CA ARG A 25 -4.56 -3.23 -15.24
C ARG A 25 -5.10 -4.64 -15.49
N GLY A 26 -4.72 -5.60 -14.65
CA GLY A 26 -5.05 -7.01 -14.75
C GLY A 26 -4.36 -7.71 -15.90
N VAL A 27 -4.97 -8.79 -16.40
CA VAL A 27 -4.40 -9.65 -17.44
C VAL A 27 -5.07 -9.37 -18.78
N ASP A 28 -4.28 -9.33 -19.83
CA ASP A 28 -4.77 -9.33 -21.21
C ASP A 28 -4.97 -10.78 -21.65
N ALA A 29 -5.93 -11.02 -22.55
CA ALA A 29 -6.00 -12.30 -23.24
C ALA A 29 -4.78 -12.45 -24.16
N ILE A 30 -4.05 -13.56 -24.04
CA ILE A 30 -2.91 -13.86 -24.91
C ILE A 30 -3.26 -15.11 -25.72
N GLY A 31 -3.54 -14.93 -27.01
CA GLY A 31 -3.97 -16.03 -27.89
C GLY A 31 -5.24 -16.71 -27.39
N ASP A 32 -5.26 -18.05 -27.47
CA ASP A 32 -6.40 -18.87 -27.04
C ASP A 32 -6.29 -19.29 -25.56
N GLU A 33 -5.33 -18.73 -24.81
CA GLU A 33 -5.21 -18.94 -23.36
C GLU A 33 -6.37 -18.22 -22.67
N GLY A 34 -7.46 -18.97 -22.48
CA GLY A 34 -8.71 -18.52 -21.87
C GLY A 34 -8.55 -18.22 -20.39
N TRP A 35 -8.08 -17.03 -20.06
CA TRP A 35 -8.22 -16.48 -18.71
C TRP A 35 -9.70 -16.26 -18.41
N ALA A 36 -10.20 -16.82 -17.31
CA ALA A 36 -11.60 -16.68 -16.89
C ALA A 36 -12.01 -15.21 -16.70
N HIS A 37 -11.04 -14.35 -16.35
CA HIS A 37 -11.23 -12.91 -16.15
C HIS A 37 -10.08 -12.15 -16.81
N THR A 38 -10.41 -11.17 -17.64
CA THR A 38 -9.46 -10.25 -18.29
C THR A 38 -9.79 -8.80 -17.93
N GLY A 39 -8.83 -7.90 -18.16
CA GLY A 39 -8.99 -6.48 -17.83
C GLY A 39 -8.76 -6.17 -16.35
N PRO A 40 -9.13 -4.95 -15.88
CA PRO A 40 -8.75 -4.45 -14.57
C PRO A 40 -9.19 -5.34 -13.42
N GLN A 41 -8.26 -5.61 -12.49
CA GLN A 41 -8.54 -6.39 -11.29
C GLN A 41 -8.54 -5.49 -10.06
N VAL A 42 -9.53 -5.69 -9.19
CA VAL A 42 -9.69 -4.97 -7.93
C VAL A 42 -9.41 -5.93 -6.78
N ILE A 43 -8.50 -5.53 -5.89
CA ILE A 43 -8.24 -6.20 -4.63
C ILE A 43 -8.70 -5.26 -3.52
N VAL A 44 -9.48 -5.78 -2.58
CA VAL A 44 -9.84 -5.10 -1.34
C VAL A 44 -9.35 -5.96 -0.18
N ASP A 45 -8.47 -5.42 0.65
CA ASP A 45 -7.88 -6.11 1.79
C ASP A 45 -8.06 -5.30 3.08
N CYS A 46 -8.03 -5.99 4.22
CA CYS A 46 -7.96 -5.38 5.53
C CYS A 46 -6.80 -5.96 6.34
N THR A 47 -6.05 -5.10 7.03
CA THR A 47 -4.89 -5.50 7.84
C THR A 47 -4.89 -4.79 9.19
N PRO A 48 -4.42 -5.44 10.29
CA PRO A 48 -4.26 -4.79 11.60
C PRO A 48 -3.55 -3.45 11.54
N LEU A 49 -4.13 -2.45 12.19
CA LEU A 49 -3.61 -1.10 12.30
C LEU A 49 -2.57 -1.04 13.44
N PRO A 50 -1.27 -0.80 13.17
CA PRO A 50 -0.22 -0.90 14.18
C PRO A 50 -0.08 0.37 15.02
N LEU A 51 -1.17 0.85 15.65
CA LEU A 51 -1.14 2.06 16.48
C LEU A 51 -0.21 1.92 17.69
N THR A 52 -0.31 0.81 18.42
CA THR A 52 0.50 0.56 19.63
C THR A 52 1.99 0.61 19.32
N ALA A 53 2.43 -0.04 18.25
CA ALA A 53 3.83 -0.04 17.82
C ALA A 53 4.33 1.36 17.40
N ARG A 54 3.43 2.27 17.02
CA ARG A 54 3.75 3.62 16.55
C ARG A 54 3.49 4.70 17.61
N ALA A 55 2.87 4.38 18.73
CA ALA A 55 2.43 5.34 19.75
C ALA A 55 3.57 6.26 20.22
N ARG A 56 4.78 5.71 20.41
CA ARG A 56 5.96 6.46 20.82
C ARG A 56 6.31 7.60 19.84
N LEU A 57 6.12 7.37 18.54
CA LEU A 57 6.44 8.34 17.49
C LEU A 57 5.57 9.59 17.56
N PHE A 58 4.34 9.47 18.10
CA PHE A 58 3.44 10.61 18.29
C PHE A 58 3.69 11.35 19.60
N ARG A 59 4.06 10.63 20.66
CA ARG A 59 4.33 11.23 21.99
C ARG A 59 5.70 11.91 22.04
N ASP A 60 6.73 11.24 21.54
CA ASP A 60 8.13 11.64 21.68
C ASP A 60 8.68 12.32 20.42
N GLY A 61 7.97 12.19 19.29
CA GLY A 61 8.44 12.59 17.97
C GLY A 61 9.21 11.48 17.23
N ILE A 62 9.61 11.79 15.99
CA ILE A 62 10.40 10.90 15.12
C ILE A 62 11.57 11.68 14.53
N ASP A 63 12.73 11.03 14.46
CA ASP A 63 13.89 11.58 13.77
C ASP A 63 13.66 11.59 12.26
N VAL A 64 13.93 12.73 11.63
CA VAL A 64 13.72 12.93 10.19
C VAL A 64 15.05 13.18 9.51
N VAL A 65 15.31 12.41 8.45
CA VAL A 65 16.51 12.52 7.62
C VAL A 65 16.08 12.88 6.20
N VAL A 66 16.89 13.71 5.53
CA VAL A 66 16.72 14.00 4.09
C VAL A 66 17.60 13.02 3.31
N PRO A 67 17.02 12.01 2.63
CA PRO A 67 17.78 11.03 1.86
C PRO A 67 18.36 11.66 0.59
N SER A 68 19.44 11.08 0.05
CA SER A 68 20.01 11.47 -1.24
C SER A 68 19.14 11.04 -2.42
N ILE A 69 18.31 10.00 -2.25
CA ILE A 69 17.35 9.56 -3.28
C ILE A 69 16.28 10.63 -3.54
N ARG A 70 16.21 11.10 -4.79
CA ARG A 70 15.23 12.11 -5.22
C ARG A 70 13.84 11.51 -5.51
N ARG A 71 12.80 12.34 -5.37
CA ARG A 71 11.45 11.99 -5.83
C ARG A 71 11.40 11.97 -7.36
N ILE A 72 10.57 11.10 -7.92
CA ILE A 72 10.25 11.10 -9.35
C ILE A 72 9.62 12.46 -9.72
N PRO A 73 10.15 13.17 -10.73
CA PRO A 73 9.61 14.48 -11.14
C PRO A 73 8.14 14.41 -11.58
N PRO A 74 7.33 15.46 -11.31
CA PRO A 74 5.93 15.49 -11.71
C PRO A 74 5.64 15.23 -13.20
N PRO A 75 6.48 15.69 -14.16
CA PRO A 75 6.29 15.37 -15.58
C PRO A 75 6.54 13.88 -15.93
N MET A 76 7.34 13.17 -15.14
CA MET A 76 7.62 11.73 -15.36
C MET A 76 6.54 10.86 -14.73
N GLN A 77 6.06 11.24 -13.55
CA GLN A 77 4.95 10.57 -12.89
C GLN A 77 4.20 11.56 -12.00
N SER A 78 2.90 11.71 -12.24
CA SER A 78 2.05 12.57 -11.41
C SER A 78 2.06 12.08 -9.94
N PRO A 79 2.52 12.90 -8.98
CA PRO A 79 2.48 12.54 -7.56
C PRO A 79 1.05 12.59 -7.00
N ARG A 80 0.09 13.14 -7.75
CA ARG A 80 -1.33 13.19 -7.36
C ARG A 80 -2.01 11.82 -7.46
N ALA A 81 -1.45 10.89 -8.24
CA ALA A 81 -1.95 9.53 -8.35
C ALA A 81 -1.22 8.62 -7.35
N LYS A 82 -1.96 8.00 -6.43
CA LYS A 82 -1.41 6.97 -5.54
C LYS A 82 -1.32 5.64 -6.31
N THR A 83 -0.14 5.37 -6.86
CA THR A 83 0.16 4.15 -7.63
C THR A 83 1.05 3.21 -6.83
N HIS A 84 1.26 1.98 -7.30
CA HIS A 84 2.22 1.05 -6.69
C HIS A 84 3.68 1.31 -7.08
N ASN A 85 3.97 2.37 -7.83
CA ASN A 85 5.33 2.73 -8.23
C ASN A 85 6.07 3.42 -7.07
N TYR A 86 6.48 2.62 -6.08
CA TYR A 86 7.07 3.08 -4.82
C TYR A 86 8.58 2.81 -4.73
N LEU A 87 9.22 2.34 -5.80
CA LEU A 87 10.64 1.94 -5.77
C LEU A 87 11.56 3.04 -5.24
N ASN A 88 11.36 4.29 -5.68
CA ASN A 88 12.18 5.41 -5.21
C ASN A 88 11.97 5.69 -3.69
N LEU A 89 10.76 5.46 -3.16
CA LEU A 89 10.47 5.62 -1.73
C LEU A 89 11.10 4.49 -0.92
N ILE A 90 11.09 3.27 -1.44
CA ILE A 90 11.74 2.10 -0.82
C ILE A 90 13.26 2.30 -0.76
N LEU A 91 13.88 2.81 -1.83
CA LEU A 91 15.32 3.09 -1.85
C LEU A 91 15.69 4.19 -0.85
N ALA A 92 14.90 5.26 -0.77
CA ALA A 92 15.09 6.33 0.21
C ALA A 92 14.95 5.83 1.67
N ASP A 93 13.95 4.99 1.95
CA ASP A 93 13.75 4.39 3.27
C ASP A 93 14.90 3.44 3.66
N LYS A 94 15.42 2.67 2.70
CA LYS A 94 16.59 1.81 2.90
C LYS A 94 17.86 2.60 3.21
N GLU A 95 18.07 3.75 2.57
CA GLU A 95 19.21 4.63 2.84
C GLU A 95 19.21 5.12 4.30
N VAL A 96 18.04 5.47 4.84
CA VAL A 96 17.90 6.00 6.21
C VAL A 96 17.99 4.91 7.28
N LYS A 97 17.63 3.67 6.94
CA LYS A 97 17.60 2.53 7.87
C LYS A 97 18.88 1.69 7.91
N ALA A 98 19.79 1.89 6.96
CA ALA A 98 21.07 1.20 6.89
C ALA A 98 22.00 1.65 8.03
#